data_AF-A0A1H9RMC1-F1
#
_entry.id   AF-A0A1H9RMC1-F1
#
_cell.length_a   1.000
_cell.length_b   1.000
_cell.length_c   1.000
_cell.angle_alpha   90.00
_cell.angle_beta   90.00
_cell.angle_gamma   90.00
#
_symmetry.space_group_name_H-M   'P 1'
#
loop_
_entity.id
_entity.type
_entity.pdbx_description
1 polymer ?
#
loop_
_entity_poly.entity_id
_entity_poly.type
_entity_poly.pdbx_seq_one_letter_code
_entity_poly.pdbx_strand_id
1 'polypeptide(L)'
;MTVEDTWTRLEERLRTDAPRLHASPLPPAGPGITGLPPDLAAWWRVFGGVDRGALGDESPLLPRYWHPLDVRVAVNRRTSDRIPLAVDCHEDDQLLFADLRTGHVFSDEMTEWPSVGAMLDQVLRLCEHGRDRDREHRLLRYDDGHIGWD
;
A
#
# COMPACT_ATOMS: atom_id res chain seq x y z
N MET A 1 7.97 15.27 2.29
CA MET A 1 7.67 14.42 3.47
C MET A 1 8.44 13.13 3.28
N THR A 2 8.96 12.52 4.34
CA THR A 2 9.55 11.18 4.20
C THR A 2 8.44 10.14 4.12
N VAL A 3 8.76 8.92 3.68
CA VAL A 3 7.80 7.81 3.68
C VAL A 3 7.33 7.50 5.09
N GLU A 4 8.22 7.53 6.07
CA GLU A 4 7.91 7.29 7.48
C GLU A 4 6.97 8.37 8.06
N ASP A 5 7.18 9.65 7.69
CA ASP A 5 6.29 10.75 8.10
C ASP A 5 4.90 10.61 7.46
N THR A 6 4.83 10.28 6.17
CA THR A 6 3.57 10.06 5.44
C THR A 6 2.80 8.89 6.06
N TRP A 7 3.49 7.78 6.35
CA TRP A 7 2.89 6.61 6.98
C TRP A 7 2.36 6.93 8.38
N THR A 8 3.12 7.64 9.21
CA THR A 8 2.69 8.04 10.56
C THR A 8 1.38 8.83 10.52
N ARG A 9 1.26 9.79 9.59
CA ARG A 9 0.02 10.55 9.40
C ARG A 9 -1.12 9.67 8.89
N LEU A 10 -0.84 8.75 7.99
CA LEU A 10 -1.85 7.81 7.50
C LEU A 10 -2.37 6.92 8.65
N GLU A 11 -1.49 6.35 9.47
CA GLU A 11 -1.87 5.55 10.65
C GLU A 11 -2.77 6.33 11.62
N GLU A 12 -2.48 7.60 11.88
CA GLU A 12 -3.34 8.46 12.71
C GLU A 12 -4.76 8.58 12.16
N ARG A 13 -4.90 8.70 10.84
CA ARG A 13 -6.19 8.77 10.16
C ARG A 13 -6.89 7.42 10.18
N LEU A 14 -6.19 6.34 9.83
CA LEU A 14 -6.73 4.98 9.87
C LEU A 14 -7.24 4.62 11.26
N ARG A 15 -6.53 5.00 12.32
CA ARG A 15 -6.97 4.75 13.71
C ARG A 15 -8.33 5.38 14.01
N THR A 16 -8.59 6.55 13.44
CA THR A 16 -9.80 7.33 13.68
C THR A 16 -10.93 6.88 12.77
N ASP A 17 -10.62 6.71 11.48
CA ASP A 17 -11.62 6.61 10.42
C ASP A 17 -11.82 5.16 9.94
N ALA A 18 -10.79 4.31 10.00
CA ALA A 18 -10.80 2.91 9.54
C ALA A 18 -10.14 1.95 10.56
N PRO A 19 -10.69 1.83 11.79
CA PRO A 19 -10.03 1.11 12.89
C PRO A 19 -9.75 -0.37 12.62
N ARG A 20 -10.53 -1.04 11.76
CA ARG A 20 -10.23 -2.44 11.37
C ARG A 20 -9.00 -2.51 10.49
N LEU A 21 -8.92 -1.62 9.51
CA LEU A 21 -7.73 -1.49 8.66
C LEU A 21 -6.49 -1.11 9.49
N HIS A 22 -6.62 -0.21 10.47
CA HIS A 22 -5.54 0.12 11.40
C HIS A 22 -5.08 -1.07 12.26
N ALA A 23 -5.96 -2.03 12.58
CA ALA A 23 -5.62 -3.20 13.38
C ALA A 23 -5.01 -4.36 12.56
N SER A 24 -5.10 -4.28 11.23
CA SER A 24 -4.63 -5.31 10.29
C SER A 24 -3.14 -5.33 9.90
N PRO A 25 -2.30 -4.29 10.15
CA PRO A 25 -0.91 -4.33 9.75
C PRO A 25 -0.13 -5.47 10.40
N LEU A 26 0.66 -6.15 9.58
CA LEU A 26 1.64 -7.12 10.04
C LEU A 26 2.88 -6.40 10.61
N PRO A 27 3.66 -7.06 11.49
CA PRO A 27 4.88 -6.49 12.02
C PRO A 27 5.83 -6.00 10.91
N PRO A 28 6.51 -4.85 11.08
CA PRO A 28 7.43 -4.33 10.08
C PRO A 28 8.55 -5.30 9.72
N ALA A 29 9.16 -5.08 8.56
CA ALA A 29 10.29 -5.84 8.09
C ALA A 29 11.50 -5.74 9.04
N GLY A 30 12.09 -6.91 9.32
CA GLY A 30 13.39 -6.96 10.00
C GLY A 30 14.55 -6.44 9.12
N PRO A 31 15.72 -6.15 9.71
CA PRO A 31 16.86 -5.50 9.04
C PRO A 31 17.53 -6.34 7.92
N GLY A 32 17.04 -7.54 7.63
CA GLY A 32 17.65 -8.49 6.69
C GLY A 32 17.32 -8.29 5.22
N ILE A 33 16.38 -7.40 4.87
CA ILE A 33 15.95 -7.21 3.48
C ILE A 33 16.83 -6.16 2.81
N THR A 34 17.51 -6.54 1.72
CA THR A 34 18.49 -5.70 1.02
C THR A 34 18.18 -5.57 -0.48
N GLY A 35 18.78 -4.57 -1.13
CA GLY A 35 18.60 -4.33 -2.57
C GLY A 35 17.18 -3.91 -2.93
N LEU A 36 16.54 -3.11 -2.08
CA LEU A 36 15.25 -2.48 -2.32
C LEU A 36 15.43 -1.00 -2.68
N PRO A 37 14.51 -0.42 -3.46
CA PRO A 37 14.41 1.03 -3.60
C PRO A 37 14.28 1.73 -2.24
N PRO A 38 14.84 2.93 -2.05
CA PRO A 38 14.85 3.63 -0.76
C PRO A 38 13.46 3.80 -0.14
N ASP A 39 12.48 4.26 -0.91
CA ASP A 39 11.11 4.47 -0.45
C ASP A 39 10.43 3.17 -0.01
N LEU A 40 10.66 2.08 -0.74
CA LEU A 40 10.14 0.77 -0.37
C LEU A 40 10.78 0.25 0.92
N ALA A 41 12.10 0.40 1.05
CA ALA A 41 12.81 0.02 2.26
C ALA A 41 12.35 0.83 3.47
N ALA A 42 12.09 2.13 3.29
CA ALA A 42 11.54 3.00 4.32
C ALA A 42 10.14 2.56 4.74
N TRP A 43 9.25 2.31 3.77
CA TRP A 43 7.88 1.87 4.06
C TRP A 43 7.85 0.55 4.83
N TRP A 44 8.64 -0.43 4.39
CA TRP A 44 8.68 -1.75 5.02
C TRP A 44 9.30 -1.75 6.43
N ARG A 45 10.07 -0.73 6.81
CA ARG A 45 10.56 -0.57 8.20
C ARG A 45 9.47 -0.16 9.18
N VAL A 46 8.37 0.42 8.70
CA VAL A 46 7.26 0.90 9.53
C VAL A 46 5.97 0.11 9.29
N PHE A 47 5.86 -0.63 8.18
CA PHE A 47 4.65 -1.35 7.80
C PHE A 47 4.97 -2.72 7.15
N GLY A 48 4.43 -3.80 7.71
CA GLY A 48 4.71 -5.17 7.28
C GLY A 48 3.78 -5.75 6.20
N GLY A 49 2.89 -4.94 5.62
CA GLY A 49 1.76 -5.44 4.83
C GLY A 49 0.52 -5.64 5.69
N VAL A 50 -0.53 -6.23 5.13
CA VAL A 50 -1.77 -6.57 5.87
C VAL A 50 -1.99 -8.07 5.94
N ASP A 51 -2.60 -8.53 7.04
CA ASP A 51 -3.18 -9.87 7.09
C ASP A 51 -4.53 -9.86 6.36
N ARG A 52 -4.53 -10.30 5.10
CA ARG A 52 -5.75 -10.35 4.28
C ARG A 52 -6.81 -11.30 4.85
N GLY A 53 -6.40 -12.37 5.54
CA GLY A 53 -7.33 -13.30 6.18
C GLY A 53 -8.09 -12.65 7.34
N ALA A 54 -7.48 -11.69 8.03
CA ALA A 54 -8.11 -10.92 9.10
C ALA A 54 -8.90 -9.70 8.58
N LEU A 55 -8.44 -9.09 7.49
CA LEU A 55 -9.00 -7.85 6.94
C LEU A 55 -10.21 -8.11 6.02
N GLY A 56 -10.23 -9.25 5.33
CA GLY A 56 -11.21 -9.55 4.27
C GLY A 56 -10.95 -8.76 2.99
N ASP A 57 -11.63 -9.16 1.92
CA ASP A 57 -11.41 -8.61 0.57
C ASP A 57 -12.12 -7.25 0.33
N GLU A 58 -12.87 -6.73 1.30
CA GLU A 58 -13.67 -5.51 1.14
C GLU A 58 -12.96 -4.23 1.64
N SER A 59 -11.66 -4.31 1.99
CA SER A 59 -10.99 -3.23 2.75
C SER A 59 -9.60 -2.86 2.24
N PRO A 60 -9.46 -2.52 0.95
CA PRO A 60 -8.17 -2.21 0.34
C PRO A 60 -7.51 -0.96 0.96
N LEU A 61 -6.25 -1.07 1.35
CA LEU A 61 -5.49 0.07 1.88
C LEU A 61 -5.16 1.08 0.77
N LEU A 62 -4.84 0.58 -0.42
CA LEU A 62 -4.43 1.41 -1.53
C LEU A 62 -5.60 1.59 -2.52
N PRO A 63 -5.69 2.74 -3.24
CA PRO A 63 -6.69 2.96 -4.28
C PRO A 63 -6.67 1.87 -5.35
N ARG A 64 -7.76 1.68 -6.10
CA ARG A 64 -7.94 0.56 -7.05
C ARG A 64 -7.86 -0.81 -6.37
N TYR A 65 -8.46 -0.94 -5.20
CA TYR A 65 -8.72 -2.26 -4.61
C TYR A 65 -7.46 -3.09 -4.25
N TRP A 66 -6.30 -2.45 -4.09
CA TRP A 66 -5.04 -3.15 -3.78
C TRP A 66 -4.84 -3.37 -2.27
N HIS A 67 -4.54 -4.62 -1.88
CA HIS A 67 -4.08 -5.02 -0.54
C HIS A 67 -2.57 -5.22 -0.49
N PRO A 68 -1.84 -4.46 0.35
CA PRO A 68 -0.41 -4.70 0.54
C PRO A 68 -0.10 -6.11 1.03
N LEU A 69 0.78 -6.81 0.34
CA LEU A 69 1.21 -8.15 0.70
C LEU A 69 2.04 -8.14 1.98
N ASP A 70 1.97 -9.24 2.74
CA ASP A 70 2.98 -9.58 3.74
C ASP A 70 4.37 -9.47 3.10
N VAL A 71 5.25 -8.68 3.72
CA VAL A 71 6.64 -8.50 3.28
C VAL A 71 7.35 -9.84 3.04
N ARG A 72 7.10 -10.87 3.85
CA ARG A 72 7.69 -12.21 3.69
C ARG A 72 7.20 -12.88 2.42
N VAL A 73 5.91 -12.76 2.11
CA VAL A 73 5.33 -13.27 0.86
C VAL A 73 5.90 -12.51 -0.33
N ALA A 74 5.99 -11.18 -0.23
CA ALA A 74 6.56 -10.33 -1.26
C ALA A 74 8.02 -10.70 -1.57
N VAL A 75 8.87 -10.84 -0.55
CA VAL A 75 10.28 -11.23 -0.69
C VAL A 75 10.43 -12.62 -1.30
N ASN A 76 9.60 -13.59 -0.91
CA ASN A 76 9.66 -14.94 -1.48
C ASN A 76 9.25 -14.99 -2.97
N ARG A 77 8.46 -14.01 -3.42
CA ARG A 77 8.01 -13.88 -4.82
C ARG A 77 8.83 -12.88 -5.64
N ARG A 78 9.85 -12.26 -5.03
CA ARG A 78 10.74 -11.30 -5.68
C ARG A 78 11.50 -11.94 -6.85
N THR A 79 11.64 -11.19 -7.95
CA THR A 79 12.54 -11.52 -9.06
C THR A 79 13.78 -10.62 -9.06
N SER A 80 14.65 -10.76 -10.06
CA SER A 80 15.86 -9.93 -10.18
C SER A 80 15.57 -8.44 -10.42
N ASP A 81 14.40 -8.12 -10.94
CA ASP A 81 14.01 -6.82 -11.49
C ASP A 81 12.81 -6.20 -10.78
N ARG A 82 11.93 -7.00 -10.17
CA ARG A 82 10.71 -6.51 -9.51
C ARG A 82 10.38 -7.28 -8.24
N ILE A 83 9.54 -6.66 -7.41
CA ILE A 83 9.00 -7.26 -6.18
C ILE A 83 7.52 -6.93 -6.05
N PRO A 84 6.64 -7.92 -5.82
CA PRO A 84 5.23 -7.64 -5.64
C PRO A 84 5.00 -6.90 -4.32
N LEU A 85 4.15 -5.88 -4.36
CA LEU A 85 3.80 -5.01 -3.24
C LEU A 85 2.39 -5.26 -2.74
N ALA A 86 1.45 -5.48 -3.66
CA ALA A 86 0.05 -5.63 -3.35
C ALA A 86 -0.63 -6.60 -4.33
N VAL A 87 -1.78 -7.12 -3.92
CA VAL A 87 -2.67 -7.96 -4.73
C VAL A 87 -4.03 -7.29 -4.82
N ASP A 88 -4.70 -7.42 -5.96
CA ASP A 88 -6.06 -6.92 -6.11
C ASP A 88 -6.99 -7.70 -5.17
N CYS A 89 -8.00 -7.04 -4.60
CA CYS A 89 -8.89 -7.67 -3.64
C CYS A 89 -9.94 -8.58 -4.30
N HIS A 90 -10.19 -8.43 -5.60
CA HIS A 90 -11.13 -9.21 -6.37
C HIS A 90 -10.44 -10.26 -7.25
N GLU A 91 -9.20 -10.00 -7.69
CA GLU A 91 -8.45 -10.85 -8.60
C GLU A 91 -7.06 -11.22 -8.04
N ASP A 92 -6.95 -12.41 -7.42
CA ASP A 92 -5.73 -12.88 -6.73
C ASP A 92 -4.47 -12.99 -7.63
N ASP A 93 -4.66 -13.07 -8.94
CA ASP A 93 -3.59 -13.14 -9.94
C ASP A 93 -3.10 -11.77 -10.40
N GLN A 94 -3.87 -10.70 -10.14
CA GLN A 94 -3.43 -9.34 -10.39
C GLN A 94 -2.53 -8.84 -9.26
N LEU A 95 -1.34 -8.36 -9.63
CA LEU A 95 -0.33 -7.91 -8.70
C LEU A 95 0.17 -6.51 -9.06
N LEU A 96 0.38 -5.72 -8.01
CA LEU A 96 1.11 -4.47 -8.08
C LEU A 96 2.57 -4.73 -7.71
N PHE A 97 3.52 -4.22 -8.50
CA PHE A 97 4.95 -4.43 -8.33
C PHE A 97 5.69 -3.12 -8.10
N ALA A 98 6.81 -3.18 -7.39
CA ALA A 98 7.87 -2.19 -7.45
C ALA A 98 9.01 -2.69 -8.34
N ASP A 99 9.47 -1.82 -9.24
CA ASP A 99 10.72 -2.02 -9.99
C ASP A 99 11.91 -1.78 -9.06
N LEU A 100 12.82 -2.76 -8.97
CA LEU A 100 13.95 -2.73 -8.04
C LEU A 100 15.07 -1.77 -8.47
N ARG A 101 15.07 -1.30 -9.72
CA ARG A 101 16.06 -0.37 -10.26
C ARG A 101 15.57 1.07 -10.22
N THR A 102 14.31 1.30 -10.60
CA THR A 102 13.74 2.64 -10.73
C THR A 102 12.91 3.05 -9.52
N GLY A 103 12.40 2.08 -8.76
CA GLY A 103 11.45 2.32 -7.67
C GLY A 103 10.03 2.61 -8.13
N HIS A 104 9.77 2.61 -9.44
CA HIS A 104 8.43 2.80 -10.00
C HIS A 104 7.49 1.69 -9.51
N VAL A 105 6.23 2.05 -9.29
CA VAL A 105 5.16 1.13 -8.93
C VAL A 105 4.25 0.94 -10.14
N PHE A 106 4.01 -0.32 -10.51
CA PHE A 106 3.29 -0.67 -11.74
C PHE A 106 2.49 -1.96 -11.59
N SER A 107 1.39 -2.06 -12.31
CA SER A 107 0.69 -3.31 -12.59
C SER A 107 1.12 -3.83 -13.97
N ASP A 108 0.66 -5.02 -14.37
CA ASP A 108 0.94 -5.53 -15.72
C ASP A 108 0.29 -4.66 -16.84
N GLU A 109 -0.69 -3.81 -16.50
CA GLU A 109 -1.38 -2.93 -17.44
C GLU A 109 -0.70 -1.57 -17.62
N MET A 110 -0.18 -0.98 -16.53
CA MET A 110 0.42 0.36 -16.58
C MET A 110 1.33 0.68 -15.40
N THR A 111 2.16 1.72 -15.58
CA THR A 111 2.82 2.38 -14.45
C THR A 111 1.80 3.20 -13.67
N GLU A 112 1.63 2.87 -12.40
CA GLU A 112 0.63 3.47 -11.53
C GLU A 112 1.22 4.66 -10.74
N TRP A 113 2.46 4.53 -10.24
CA TRP A 113 3.14 5.59 -9.50
C TRP A 113 4.64 5.66 -9.79
N PRO A 114 5.24 6.88 -9.72
CA PRO A 114 6.69 7.03 -9.90
C PRO A 114 7.51 6.53 -8.70
N SER A 115 6.91 6.38 -7.52
CA SER A 115 7.56 5.72 -6.38
C SER A 115 6.54 5.27 -5.33
N VAL A 116 6.98 4.46 -4.37
CA VAL A 116 6.20 4.13 -3.16
C VAL A 116 5.86 5.38 -2.35
N GLY A 117 6.78 6.34 -2.24
CA GLY A 117 6.50 7.62 -1.58
C GLY A 117 5.36 8.39 -2.28
N ALA A 118 5.39 8.46 -3.62
CA ALA A 118 4.32 9.12 -4.37
C ALA A 118 2.96 8.40 -4.23
N MET A 119 2.97 7.07 -4.15
CA MET A 119 1.79 6.26 -3.88
C MET A 119 1.20 6.59 -2.50
N LEU A 120 2.00 6.54 -1.43
CA LEU A 120 1.54 6.83 -0.07
C LEU A 120 1.07 8.27 0.10
N ASP A 121 1.76 9.23 -0.51
CA ASP A 121 1.35 10.63 -0.50
C ASP A 121 -0.02 10.82 -1.18
N GLN A 122 -0.31 10.06 -2.24
CA GLN A 122 -1.65 10.06 -2.84
C GLN A 122 -2.71 9.49 -1.89
N VAL A 123 -2.43 8.34 -1.26
CA VAL A 123 -3.38 7.74 -0.29
C VAL A 123 -3.70 8.73 0.83
N LEU A 124 -2.67 9.36 1.40
CA LEU A 124 -2.86 10.36 2.46
C LEU A 124 -3.73 11.53 1.97
N ARG A 125 -3.46 12.10 0.78
CA ARG A 125 -4.28 13.18 0.22
C ARG A 125 -5.74 12.76 0.04
N LEU A 126 -5.99 11.54 -0.41
CA LEU A 126 -7.35 11.02 -0.55
C LEU A 126 -8.03 10.85 0.82
N CYS A 127 -7.33 10.36 1.84
CA CYS A 127 -7.84 10.26 3.20
C CYS A 127 -8.08 11.63 3.87
N GLU A 128 -7.34 12.67 3.49
CA GLU A 128 -7.46 14.02 4.05
C GLU A 128 -8.52 14.88 3.33
N HIS A 129 -8.72 14.68 2.04
CA HIS A 129 -9.52 15.58 1.20
C HIS A 129 -10.65 14.89 0.44
N GLY A 130 -10.72 13.56 0.49
CA GLY A 130 -11.72 12.73 -0.18
C GLY A 130 -11.55 12.61 -1.70
N ARG A 131 -10.65 13.38 -2.31
CA ARG A 131 -10.46 13.48 -3.77
C ARG A 131 -9.03 13.85 -4.09
N ASP A 132 -8.47 13.26 -5.15
CA ASP A 132 -7.27 13.80 -5.79
C ASP A 132 -7.69 14.75 -6.92
N ARG A 133 -6.99 15.88 -7.11
CA ARG A 133 -7.36 16.88 -8.12
C ARG A 133 -7.03 16.42 -9.54
N ASP A 134 -6.13 15.45 -9.68
CA ASP A 134 -5.52 15.06 -10.95
C ASP A 134 -5.75 13.58 -11.35
N ARG A 135 -6.56 12.80 -10.61
CA ARG A 135 -6.84 11.38 -10.92
C ARG A 135 -8.29 10.98 -10.61
N GLU A 136 -8.75 9.91 -11.28
CA GLU A 136 -10.11 9.38 -11.20
C GLU A 136 -10.49 8.84 -9.81
N HIS A 137 -9.51 8.53 -8.96
CA HIS A 137 -9.75 7.87 -7.67
C HIS A 137 -10.30 8.81 -6.60
N ARG A 138 -11.33 8.34 -5.89
CA ARG A 138 -11.94 9.06 -4.77
C ARG A 138 -12.14 8.14 -3.58
N LEU A 139 -12.03 8.71 -2.38
CA LEU A 139 -12.49 8.04 -1.19
C LEU A 139 -14.02 8.18 -1.14
N LEU A 140 -14.75 7.07 -1.28
CA LEU A 140 -16.21 7.06 -1.23
C LEU A 140 -16.70 7.26 0.21
N ARG A 141 -16.18 6.45 1.12
CA ARG A 141 -16.61 6.41 2.53
C ARG A 141 -15.64 5.60 3.37
N TYR A 142 -15.69 5.86 4.66
CA TYR A 142 -15.32 4.89 5.68
C TYR A 142 -16.60 4.19 6.15
N ASP A 143 -16.67 2.86 6.09
CA ASP A 143 -17.85 2.10 6.52
C ASP A 143 -17.44 0.86 7.30
N ASP A 144 -18.11 0.60 8.43
CA ASP A 144 -17.81 -0.50 9.37
C ASP A 144 -16.30 -0.69 9.72
N GLY A 145 -15.55 0.41 9.73
CA GLY A 145 -14.11 0.43 10.02
C GLY A 145 -13.20 0.11 8.83
N HIS A 146 -13.74 0.12 7.62
CA HIS A 146 -13.09 -0.17 6.35
C HIS A 146 -13.01 1.06 5.44
N ILE A 147 -12.18 0.99 4.40
CA ILE A 147 -12.05 2.02 3.36
C ILE A 147 -12.76 1.58 2.08
N GLY A 148 -13.61 2.44 1.51
CA GLY A 148 -14.17 2.27 0.17
C GLY A 148 -13.62 3.30 -0.83
N TRP A 149 -13.07 2.83 -1.95
CA TRP A 149 -12.59 3.65 -3.06
C TRP A 149 -13.61 3.68 -4.23
N ASP A 150 -13.68 4.80 -4.96
CA ASP A 150 -14.28 4.96 -6.30
C ASP A 150 -13.14 5.02 -7.33
#